data_AF-A0A135VZK2-F1
#
_entry.id   AF-A0A135VZK2-F1
#
_cell.length_a   1.000
_cell.length_b   1.000
_cell.length_c   1.000
_cell.angle_alpha   90.00
_cell.angle_beta   90.00
_cell.angle_gamma   90.00
#
_symmetry.space_group_name_H-M   'P 1'
#
loop_
_entity.id
_entity.type
_entity.pdbx_description
1 polymer ?
#
loop_
_entity_poly.entity_id
_entity_poly.type
_entity_poly.pdbx_seq_one_letter_code
_entity_poly.pdbx_strand_id
1 'polypeptide(L)'
;MDTVELSFHQTEGRKTCLEFDAQTTSLGLGHLGITNVDLTPIQECGKLEILSFFSNYLRRIDLSPLSKCSKLRTLRLGINCLKEIDLTPLADCQMLQWIDIGANCLTKIDLFPLEELTELRKLRLDGNRLTQVDLSPLESCPELEFLDLTMNELREISLWPLIGCQKLRKLLLCGNNLKRVDVSPLLLIGDQLDLEKDGTTSIVVHPDASEFITADNSRARTTFEFPISDGIWEKLRNTVLTIIEKNSKTPAVRFQRILFRLLRMDELGFYDGPLGDLWTNIPKDLGLAETKQILYDRMIELLERQLENEGPTLFADIDRLALTRGSKLIPKMLERRYREMDGIAIHIQAHTADVSPLWLTSYGYAVLRSLGVSSTTVTPDMLARIRKGLEKAGFRVRTTTSPKIGATGLPGTSAEILNYVLNCREAWTAESVEHVSPTRVKVIPALAPALGQTSP
;
A
#
# COMPACT_ATOMS: atom_id res chain seq x y z
N MET A 1 14.49 10.81 -50.00
CA MET A 1 14.21 10.86 -48.56
C MET A 1 13.19 11.95 -48.40
N ASP A 2 12.06 11.66 -47.78
CA ASP A 2 11.03 12.67 -47.55
C ASP A 2 11.52 13.54 -46.40
N THR A 3 12.00 14.73 -46.75
CA THR A 3 12.55 15.69 -45.79
C THR A 3 11.42 16.51 -45.18
N VAL A 4 11.42 16.61 -43.85
CA VAL A 4 10.50 17.44 -43.07
C VAL A 4 11.27 18.67 -42.57
N GLU A 5 10.66 19.84 -42.71
CA GLU A 5 11.21 21.11 -42.26
C GLU A 5 10.47 21.62 -41.02
N LEU A 6 11.14 21.72 -39.88
CA LEU A 6 10.56 22.25 -38.64
C LEU A 6 11.13 23.64 -38.33
N SER A 7 10.23 24.63 -38.25
CA SER A 7 10.58 26.01 -37.94
C SER A 7 10.33 26.35 -36.47
N PHE A 8 11.28 27.02 -35.82
CA PHE A 8 11.14 27.51 -34.44
C PHE A 8 11.86 28.84 -34.19
N HIS A 9 11.40 29.54 -33.17
CA HIS A 9 11.93 30.82 -32.71
C HIS A 9 12.72 30.60 -31.43
N GLN A 10 13.91 31.17 -31.33
CA GLN A 10 14.77 31.13 -30.15
C GLN A 10 14.75 32.47 -29.40
N THR A 11 15.42 32.51 -28.26
CA THR A 11 15.75 33.77 -27.58
C THR A 11 16.44 34.73 -28.53
N GLU A 12 16.31 36.04 -28.28
CA GLU A 12 16.87 37.12 -29.13
C GLU A 12 16.23 37.24 -30.51
N GLY A 13 15.10 36.55 -30.76
CA GLY A 13 14.32 36.68 -32.00
C GLY A 13 14.89 35.89 -33.18
N ARG A 14 15.90 35.05 -32.97
CA ARG A 14 16.46 34.18 -34.01
C ARG A 14 15.42 33.15 -34.46
N LYS A 15 15.17 33.08 -35.76
CA LYS A 15 14.38 32.01 -36.38
C LYS A 15 15.33 30.96 -36.97
N THR A 16 15.05 29.70 -36.68
CA THR A 16 15.84 28.56 -37.16
C THR A 16 14.91 27.56 -37.83
N CYS A 17 15.34 26.99 -38.95
CA CYS A 17 14.70 25.86 -39.61
C CYS A 17 15.59 24.63 -39.45
N LEU A 18 15.01 23.51 -39.06
CA LEU A 18 15.67 22.22 -38.96
C LEU A 18 15.08 21.26 -39.98
N GLU A 19 15.92 20.73 -40.84
CA GLU A 19 15.56 19.68 -41.80
C GLU A 19 15.93 18.31 -41.23
N PHE A 20 15.02 17.34 -41.32
CA PHE A 20 15.26 15.96 -40.91
C PHE A 20 14.39 14.97 -41.70
N ASP A 21 14.71 13.68 -41.61
CA ASP A 21 13.99 12.62 -42.35
C ASP A 21 12.63 12.35 -41.68
N ALA A 22 11.54 12.27 -42.46
CA ALA A 22 10.21 11.87 -41.99
C ALA A 22 10.18 10.51 -41.28
N GLN A 23 11.17 9.64 -41.54
CA GLN A 23 11.33 8.33 -40.90
C GLN A 23 12.01 8.39 -39.52
N THR A 24 12.35 9.59 -39.03
CA THR A 24 13.02 9.80 -37.74
C THR A 24 12.16 9.27 -36.58
N THR A 25 12.78 8.47 -35.70
CA THR A 25 12.14 7.90 -34.51
C THR A 25 12.33 8.76 -33.26
N SER A 26 13.32 9.66 -33.24
CA SER A 26 13.62 10.50 -32.09
C SER A 26 14.00 11.91 -32.52
N LEU A 27 13.24 12.90 -32.07
CA LEU A 27 13.51 14.32 -32.28
C LEU A 27 13.74 15.02 -30.93
N GLY A 28 15.02 15.33 -30.66
CA GLY A 28 15.45 16.00 -29.44
C GLY A 28 15.86 17.44 -29.71
N LEU A 29 15.10 18.39 -29.17
CA LEU A 29 15.27 19.84 -29.33
C LEU A 29 15.42 20.54 -27.97
N GLY A 30 16.08 19.87 -27.02
CA GLY A 30 16.30 20.42 -25.69
C GLY A 30 17.45 21.42 -25.62
N HIS A 31 17.39 22.34 -24.65
CA HIS A 31 18.45 23.34 -24.39
C HIS A 31 18.76 24.30 -25.56
N LEU A 32 17.81 24.51 -26.47
CA LEU A 32 18.00 25.35 -27.66
C LEU A 32 17.46 26.78 -27.47
N GLY A 33 16.95 27.11 -26.29
CA GLY A 33 16.37 28.43 -26.02
C GLY A 33 15.11 28.71 -26.83
N ILE A 34 14.35 27.66 -27.19
CA ILE A 34 13.15 27.78 -28.03
C ILE A 34 12.05 28.51 -27.26
N THR A 35 11.47 29.54 -27.87
CA THR A 35 10.36 30.34 -27.31
C THR A 35 9.01 30.01 -27.97
N ASN A 36 9.05 29.59 -29.24
CA ASN A 36 7.88 29.15 -30.01
C ASN A 36 8.32 28.13 -31.07
N VAL A 37 7.48 27.16 -31.38
CA VAL A 37 7.71 26.13 -32.39
C VAL A 37 6.38 25.80 -33.09
N ASP A 38 6.44 25.62 -34.42
CA ASP A 38 5.32 25.10 -35.19
C ASP A 38 5.52 23.59 -35.39
N LEU A 39 4.68 22.77 -34.74
CA LEU A 39 4.76 21.31 -34.83
C LEU A 39 3.98 20.74 -36.03
N THR A 40 3.31 21.54 -36.86
CA THR A 40 2.51 21.05 -38.01
C THR A 40 3.26 20.03 -38.88
N PRO A 41 4.55 20.25 -39.23
CA PRO A 41 5.31 19.30 -40.05
C PRO A 41 5.51 17.90 -39.40
N ILE A 42 5.39 17.80 -38.07
CA ILE A 42 5.54 16.53 -37.34
C ILE A 42 4.41 15.53 -37.68
N GLN A 43 3.29 15.98 -38.25
CA GLN A 43 2.21 15.09 -38.69
C GLN A 43 2.67 14.05 -39.73
N GLU A 44 3.75 14.34 -40.47
CA GLU A 44 4.34 13.44 -41.46
C GLU A 44 5.26 12.37 -40.82
N CYS A 45 5.63 12.55 -39.55
CA CYS A 45 6.57 11.71 -38.81
C CYS A 45 5.87 10.53 -38.12
N GLY A 46 5.23 9.65 -38.90
CA GLY A 46 4.45 8.52 -38.38
C GLY A 46 5.24 7.47 -37.57
N LYS A 47 6.58 7.51 -37.61
CA LYS A 47 7.47 6.62 -36.85
C LYS A 47 8.06 7.26 -35.59
N LEU A 48 7.69 8.50 -35.28
CA LEU A 48 8.24 9.23 -34.14
C LEU A 48 7.87 8.53 -32.83
N GLU A 49 8.88 8.13 -32.06
CA GLU A 49 8.74 7.51 -30.74
C GLU A 49 9.11 8.47 -29.60
N ILE A 50 10.04 9.40 -29.84
CA ILE A 50 10.53 10.33 -28.82
C ILE A 50 10.46 11.76 -29.36
N LEU A 51 9.75 12.64 -28.64
CA LEU A 51 9.76 14.07 -28.88
C LEU A 51 10.18 14.81 -27.60
N SER A 52 11.22 15.63 -27.68
CA SER A 52 11.71 16.39 -26.54
C SER A 52 11.96 17.86 -26.87
N PHE A 53 11.34 18.74 -26.09
CA PHE A 53 11.65 20.16 -26.00
C PHE A 53 12.09 20.53 -24.57
N PHE A 54 12.74 19.59 -23.88
CA PHE A 54 13.15 19.77 -22.49
C PHE A 54 14.11 20.97 -22.33
N SER A 55 13.95 21.75 -21.26
CA SER A 55 14.82 22.90 -20.96
C SER A 55 14.83 23.94 -22.08
N ASN A 56 13.66 24.51 -22.38
CA ASN A 56 13.49 25.64 -23.29
C ASN A 56 12.70 26.77 -22.60
N TYR A 57 12.23 27.75 -23.37
CA TYR A 57 11.45 28.90 -22.89
C TYR A 57 10.03 28.92 -23.50
N LEU A 58 9.48 27.76 -23.84
CA LEU A 58 8.15 27.65 -24.44
C LEU A 58 7.11 28.19 -23.46
N ARG A 59 6.30 29.14 -23.91
CA ARG A 59 5.15 29.67 -23.12
C ARG A 59 3.84 28.99 -23.47
N ARG A 60 3.76 28.44 -24.69
CA ARG A 60 2.66 27.67 -25.27
C ARG A 60 3.24 26.66 -26.25
N ILE A 61 2.51 25.59 -26.50
CA ILE A 61 2.80 24.60 -27.52
C ILE A 61 1.48 23.99 -27.99
N ASP A 62 1.29 23.84 -29.29
CA ASP A 62 0.15 23.14 -29.87
C ASP A 62 0.53 21.68 -30.12
N LEU A 63 -0.12 20.76 -29.41
CA LEU A 63 0.13 19.32 -29.53
C LEU A 63 -0.74 18.63 -30.59
N SER A 64 -1.66 19.34 -31.26
CA SER A 64 -2.58 18.78 -32.25
C SER A 64 -1.89 17.90 -33.32
N PRO A 65 -0.69 18.26 -33.81
CA PRO A 65 0.09 17.42 -34.72
C PRO A 65 0.43 16.02 -34.20
N LEU A 66 0.57 15.84 -32.88
CA LEU A 66 0.96 14.57 -32.28
C LEU A 66 -0.13 13.49 -32.39
N SER A 67 -1.38 13.86 -32.67
CA SER A 67 -2.46 12.91 -32.96
C SER A 67 -2.14 11.96 -34.12
N LYS A 68 -1.21 12.32 -35.01
CA LYS A 68 -0.73 11.48 -36.12
C LYS A 68 0.48 10.61 -35.75
N CYS A 69 1.10 10.84 -34.60
CA CYS A 69 2.27 10.12 -34.11
C CYS A 69 1.87 8.95 -33.21
N SER A 70 1.13 7.97 -33.73
CA SER A 70 0.62 6.82 -32.94
C SER A 70 1.71 5.93 -32.32
N LYS A 71 2.97 6.09 -32.76
CA LYS A 71 4.14 5.40 -32.20
C LYS A 71 4.84 6.16 -31.06
N LEU A 72 4.35 7.34 -30.69
CA LEU A 72 4.97 8.18 -29.67
C LEU A 72 4.97 7.46 -28.32
N ARG A 73 6.15 7.30 -27.74
CA ARG A 73 6.39 6.67 -26.43
C ARG A 73 6.80 7.67 -25.37
N THR A 74 7.49 8.74 -25.76
CA THR A 74 8.05 9.71 -24.82
C THR A 74 7.81 11.13 -25.31
N LEU A 75 7.15 11.93 -24.47
CA LEU A 75 6.99 13.37 -24.65
C LEU A 75 7.66 14.10 -23.49
N ARG A 76 8.64 14.95 -23.79
CA ARG A 76 9.34 15.75 -22.77
C ARG A 76 9.25 17.23 -23.05
N LEU A 77 8.48 17.92 -22.22
CA LEU A 77 8.25 19.36 -22.20
C LEU A 77 8.71 20.00 -20.88
N GLY A 78 9.43 19.23 -20.05
CA GLY A 78 9.90 19.71 -18.74
C GLY A 78 10.88 20.88 -18.84
N ILE A 79 10.97 21.68 -17.78
CA ILE A 79 11.79 22.90 -17.71
C ILE A 79 11.44 23.85 -18.86
N ASN A 80 10.23 24.40 -18.81
CA ASN A 80 9.73 25.40 -19.75
C ASN A 80 8.92 26.46 -18.99
N CYS A 81 8.20 27.32 -19.71
CA CYS A 81 7.39 28.41 -19.15
C CYS A 81 5.89 28.23 -19.46
N LEU A 82 5.43 26.99 -19.66
CA LEU A 82 4.04 26.70 -20.03
C LEU A 82 3.10 27.09 -18.88
N LYS A 83 2.08 27.89 -19.19
CA LYS A 83 1.03 28.28 -18.23
C LYS A 83 -0.22 27.40 -18.34
N GLU A 84 -0.42 26.83 -19.51
CA GLU A 84 -1.52 25.97 -19.89
C GLU A 84 -0.98 24.95 -20.90
N ILE A 85 -1.61 23.78 -20.95
CA ILE A 85 -1.31 22.74 -21.94
C ILE A 85 -2.59 21.95 -22.20
N ASP A 86 -2.90 21.70 -23.47
CA ASP A 86 -3.98 20.80 -23.87
C ASP A 86 -3.40 19.43 -24.20
N LEU A 87 -3.81 18.42 -23.43
CA LEU A 87 -3.37 17.04 -23.60
C LEU A 87 -4.29 16.21 -24.51
N THR A 88 -5.41 16.77 -24.99
CA THR A 88 -6.40 16.06 -25.83
C THR A 88 -5.76 15.30 -26.99
N PRO A 89 -4.78 15.86 -27.74
CA PRO A 89 -4.13 15.14 -28.85
C PRO A 89 -3.35 13.89 -28.43
N LEU A 90 -2.99 13.75 -27.14
CA LEU A 90 -2.26 12.59 -26.63
C LEU A 90 -3.14 11.35 -26.50
N ALA A 91 -4.48 11.49 -26.51
CA ALA A 91 -5.39 10.35 -26.49
C ALA A 91 -5.19 9.41 -27.69
N ASP A 92 -4.70 9.91 -28.83
CA ASP A 92 -4.37 9.09 -30.00
C ASP A 92 -2.99 8.41 -29.90
N CYS A 93 -2.16 8.79 -28.91
CA CYS A 93 -0.80 8.29 -28.72
C CYS A 93 -0.76 7.10 -27.75
N GLN A 94 -1.47 6.03 -28.10
CA GLN A 94 -1.71 4.84 -27.25
C GLN A 94 -0.44 4.10 -26.77
N MET A 95 0.71 4.34 -27.39
CA MET A 95 2.01 3.77 -27.00
C MET A 95 2.79 4.64 -26.02
N LEU A 96 2.22 5.75 -25.53
CA LEU A 96 2.86 6.66 -24.60
C LEU A 96 3.19 5.96 -23.28
N GLN A 97 4.47 6.07 -22.89
CA GLN A 97 5.01 5.47 -21.67
C GLN A 97 5.53 6.54 -20.72
N TRP A 98 5.98 7.69 -21.23
CA TRP A 98 6.55 8.76 -20.42
C TRP A 98 6.09 10.13 -20.88
N ILE A 99 5.42 10.84 -19.98
CA ILE A 99 5.06 12.25 -20.11
C ILE A 99 5.81 13.06 -19.05
N ASP A 100 6.62 14.03 -19.51
CA ASP A 100 7.38 14.94 -18.65
C ASP A 100 6.98 16.39 -18.91
N ILE A 101 6.18 16.96 -18.02
CA ILE A 101 5.72 18.37 -18.06
C ILE A 101 6.13 19.08 -16.75
N GLY A 102 7.16 18.57 -16.07
CA GLY A 102 7.67 19.14 -14.83
C GLY A 102 8.37 20.50 -15.03
N ALA A 103 8.59 21.25 -13.95
CA ALA A 103 9.24 22.55 -13.94
C ALA A 103 8.65 23.51 -15.00
N ASN A 104 7.33 23.72 -14.94
CA ASN A 104 6.58 24.66 -15.76
C ASN A 104 5.84 25.67 -14.86
N CYS A 105 4.87 26.41 -15.41
CA CYS A 105 4.06 27.39 -14.67
C CYS A 105 2.57 27.02 -14.69
N LEU A 106 2.24 25.72 -14.78
CA LEU A 106 0.86 25.25 -14.86
C LEU A 106 0.14 25.50 -13.52
N THR A 107 -1.04 26.09 -13.58
CA THR A 107 -1.91 26.27 -12.39
C THR A 107 -3.03 25.22 -12.32
N LYS A 108 -3.35 24.60 -13.46
CA LYS A 108 -4.31 23.52 -13.62
C LYS A 108 -3.81 22.55 -14.68
N ILE A 109 -4.29 21.32 -14.62
CA ILE A 109 -4.06 20.31 -15.65
C ILE A 109 -5.28 19.39 -15.73
N ASP A 110 -5.67 19.05 -16.95
CA ASP A 110 -6.68 18.03 -17.22
C ASP A 110 -5.96 16.74 -17.63
N LEU A 111 -6.18 15.66 -16.88
CA LEU A 111 -5.59 14.35 -17.14
C LEU A 111 -6.55 13.41 -17.89
N PHE A 112 -7.79 13.82 -18.16
CA PHE A 112 -8.78 12.97 -18.84
C PHE A 112 -8.28 12.38 -20.16
N PRO A 113 -7.53 13.11 -21.01
CA PRO A 113 -6.95 12.54 -22.23
C PRO A 113 -5.98 11.37 -22.02
N LEU A 114 -5.53 11.13 -20.77
CA LEU A 114 -4.61 10.05 -20.42
C LEU A 114 -5.33 8.76 -19.99
N GLU A 115 -6.66 8.77 -19.84
CA GLU A 115 -7.44 7.66 -19.26
C GLU A 115 -7.15 6.32 -19.93
N GLU A 116 -7.10 6.29 -21.26
CA GLU A 116 -6.90 5.05 -22.03
C GLU A 116 -5.42 4.74 -22.33
N LEU A 117 -4.46 5.51 -21.79
CA LEU A 117 -3.03 5.27 -22.01
C LEU A 117 -2.50 4.13 -21.14
N THR A 118 -2.95 2.91 -21.44
CA THR A 118 -2.66 1.70 -20.65
C THR A 118 -1.17 1.33 -20.57
N GLU A 119 -0.33 1.84 -21.47
CA GLU A 119 1.14 1.69 -21.44
C GLU A 119 1.86 2.76 -20.60
N LEU A 120 1.16 3.77 -20.05
CA LEU A 120 1.78 4.88 -19.34
C LEU A 120 2.52 4.39 -18.09
N ARG A 121 3.84 4.63 -18.03
CA ARG A 121 4.71 4.23 -16.91
C ARG A 121 5.14 5.39 -16.02
N LYS A 122 5.32 6.59 -16.60
CA LYS A 122 5.89 7.74 -15.89
C LYS A 122 5.14 9.02 -16.22
N LEU A 123 4.65 9.69 -15.19
CA LEU A 123 4.04 11.01 -15.28
C LEU A 123 4.78 11.99 -14.33
N ARG A 124 5.39 13.02 -14.91
CA ARG A 124 6.05 14.11 -14.17
C ARG A 124 5.28 15.41 -14.32
N LEU A 125 4.82 15.94 -13.19
CA LEU A 125 4.11 17.21 -13.04
C LEU A 125 4.76 18.09 -11.96
N ASP A 126 5.97 17.73 -11.51
CA ASP A 126 6.69 18.42 -10.45
C ASP A 126 7.04 19.87 -10.81
N GLY A 127 7.29 20.73 -9.83
CA GLY A 127 7.76 22.10 -10.05
C GLY A 127 6.78 22.96 -10.85
N ASN A 128 5.49 22.76 -10.66
CA ASN A 128 4.42 23.59 -11.22
C ASN A 128 3.74 24.41 -10.11
N ARG A 129 2.57 24.99 -10.39
CA ARG A 129 1.75 25.77 -9.45
C ARG A 129 0.35 25.17 -9.31
N LEU A 130 0.26 23.84 -9.43
CA LEU A 130 -1.02 23.14 -9.39
C LEU A 130 -1.61 23.23 -7.99
N THR A 131 -2.84 23.73 -7.88
CA THR A 131 -3.54 23.83 -6.59
C THR A 131 -4.41 22.61 -6.29
N GLN A 132 -4.82 21.90 -7.34
CA GLN A 132 -5.61 20.67 -7.32
C GLN A 132 -5.24 19.83 -8.56
N VAL A 133 -5.33 18.51 -8.43
CA VAL A 133 -5.18 17.54 -9.54
C VAL A 133 -6.18 16.42 -9.31
N ASP A 134 -6.98 16.11 -10.33
CA ASP A 134 -7.82 14.92 -10.35
C ASP A 134 -7.03 13.75 -10.92
N LEU A 135 -6.87 12.69 -10.12
CA LEU A 135 -6.15 11.48 -10.51
C LEU A 135 -7.07 10.39 -11.09
N SER A 136 -8.39 10.62 -11.17
CA SER A 136 -9.37 9.64 -11.66
C SER A 136 -8.99 9.01 -13.02
N PRO A 137 -8.49 9.76 -14.01
CA PRO A 137 -8.05 9.17 -15.28
C PRO A 137 -6.91 8.15 -15.15
N LEU A 138 -6.08 8.24 -14.11
CA LEU A 138 -4.96 7.30 -13.91
C LEU A 138 -5.42 5.93 -13.39
N GLU A 139 -6.68 5.78 -12.98
CA GLU A 139 -7.24 4.50 -12.54
C GLU A 139 -7.17 3.42 -13.64
N SER A 140 -7.23 3.83 -14.91
CA SER A 140 -7.11 2.96 -16.08
C SER A 140 -5.66 2.79 -16.58
N CYS A 141 -4.65 3.26 -15.82
CA CYS A 141 -3.23 3.15 -16.14
C CYS A 141 -2.50 2.08 -15.27
N PRO A 142 -2.67 0.77 -15.54
CA PRO A 142 -2.13 -0.30 -14.68
C PRO A 142 -0.60 -0.40 -14.71
N GLU A 143 0.04 0.12 -15.76
CA GLU A 143 1.50 0.11 -15.93
C GLU A 143 2.20 1.30 -15.26
N LEU A 144 1.47 2.22 -14.61
CA LEU A 144 2.05 3.41 -14.00
C LEU A 144 2.99 3.02 -12.85
N GLU A 145 4.26 3.39 -12.97
CA GLU A 145 5.32 3.08 -12.01
C GLU A 145 5.74 4.31 -11.20
N PHE A 146 5.62 5.50 -11.78
CA PHE A 146 6.16 6.75 -11.23
C PHE A 146 5.21 7.93 -11.46
N LEU A 147 4.79 8.56 -10.37
CA LEU A 147 4.03 9.80 -10.35
C LEU A 147 4.74 10.84 -9.49
N ASP A 148 5.08 11.99 -10.08
CA ASP A 148 5.77 13.08 -9.40
C ASP A 148 4.95 14.36 -9.45
N LEU A 149 4.46 14.77 -8.28
CA LEU A 149 3.69 15.99 -8.02
C LEU A 149 4.44 16.93 -7.07
N THR A 150 5.75 16.71 -6.90
CA THR A 150 6.61 17.48 -6.00
C THR A 150 6.61 18.97 -6.35
N MET A 151 6.80 19.86 -5.37
CA MET A 151 6.94 21.30 -5.59
C MET A 151 5.77 21.89 -6.39
N ASN A 152 4.56 21.68 -5.88
CA ASN A 152 3.32 22.27 -6.38
C ASN A 152 2.61 23.02 -5.24
N GLU A 153 1.36 23.45 -5.44
CA GLU A 153 0.59 24.20 -4.46
C GLU A 153 -0.64 23.41 -3.96
N LEU A 154 -0.61 22.08 -4.04
CA LEU A 154 -1.75 21.21 -3.74
C LEU A 154 -2.19 21.36 -2.28
N ARG A 155 -3.49 21.56 -2.06
CA ARG A 155 -4.08 21.68 -0.71
C ARG A 155 -4.71 20.38 -0.21
N GLU A 156 -5.18 19.58 -1.15
CA GLU A 156 -5.80 18.27 -0.95
C GLU A 156 -5.50 17.38 -2.16
N ILE A 157 -5.52 16.07 -1.95
CA ILE A 157 -5.39 15.09 -3.04
C ILE A 157 -6.07 13.78 -2.62
N SER A 158 -6.84 13.19 -3.53
CA SER A 158 -7.40 11.85 -3.35
C SER A 158 -6.49 10.82 -4.03
N LEU A 159 -6.00 9.85 -3.27
CA LEU A 159 -5.16 8.77 -3.80
C LEU A 159 -5.96 7.52 -4.22
N TRP A 160 -7.27 7.52 -4.04
CA TRP A 160 -8.15 6.39 -4.38
C TRP A 160 -8.08 5.94 -5.85
N PRO A 161 -7.97 6.84 -6.84
CA PRO A 161 -7.78 6.42 -8.23
C PRO A 161 -6.53 5.59 -8.47
N LEU A 162 -5.47 5.76 -7.65
CA LEU A 162 -4.21 5.05 -7.83
C LEU A 162 -4.32 3.55 -7.52
N ILE A 163 -5.48 3.07 -7.05
CA ILE A 163 -5.71 1.64 -6.86
C ILE A 163 -5.59 0.84 -8.17
N GLY A 164 -5.96 1.46 -9.29
CA GLY A 164 -5.78 0.86 -10.61
C GLY A 164 -4.32 0.72 -11.03
N CYS A 165 -3.41 1.54 -10.46
CA CYS A 165 -1.98 1.56 -10.77
C CYS A 165 -1.21 0.45 -10.04
N GLN A 166 -1.47 -0.81 -10.39
CA GLN A 166 -0.90 -2.00 -9.72
C GLN A 166 0.64 -2.09 -9.76
N LYS A 167 1.29 -1.33 -10.66
CA LYS A 167 2.76 -1.25 -10.76
C LYS A 167 3.36 -0.02 -10.11
N LEU A 168 2.58 0.79 -9.39
CA LEU A 168 3.07 2.04 -8.81
C LEU A 168 4.18 1.77 -7.79
N ARG A 169 5.38 2.29 -8.06
CA ARG A 169 6.55 2.17 -7.19
C ARG A 169 6.94 3.48 -6.56
N LYS A 170 6.58 4.63 -7.15
CA LYS A 170 7.03 5.92 -6.62
C LYS A 170 5.96 6.98 -6.78
N LEU A 171 5.55 7.54 -5.66
CA LEU A 171 4.63 8.67 -5.55
C LEU A 171 5.32 9.77 -4.77
N LEU A 172 5.58 10.90 -5.42
CA LEU A 172 6.22 12.06 -4.78
C LEU A 172 5.23 13.21 -4.62
N LEU A 173 5.08 13.68 -3.37
CA LEU A 173 4.14 14.75 -3.00
C LEU A 173 4.81 15.88 -2.20
N CYS A 174 6.13 15.84 -2.00
CA CYS A 174 6.84 16.83 -1.18
C CYS A 174 6.76 18.24 -1.76
N GLY A 175 6.89 19.27 -0.92
CA GLY A 175 6.82 20.66 -1.37
C GLY A 175 5.44 21.09 -1.88
N ASN A 176 4.38 20.55 -1.29
CA ASN A 176 2.99 20.98 -1.49
C ASN A 176 2.42 21.63 -0.22
N ASN A 177 1.19 22.14 -0.30
CA ASN A 177 0.43 22.73 0.81
C ASN A 177 -0.57 21.75 1.44
N LEU A 178 -0.26 20.45 1.42
CA LEU A 178 -1.13 19.38 1.89
C LEU A 178 -1.18 19.39 3.42
N LYS A 179 -2.38 19.51 4.00
CA LYS A 179 -2.56 19.42 5.46
C LYS A 179 -2.62 17.97 5.95
N ARG A 180 -3.24 17.09 5.15
CA ARG A 180 -3.45 15.66 5.42
C ARG A 180 -3.60 14.91 4.11
N VAL A 181 -3.26 13.62 4.09
CA VAL A 181 -3.41 12.74 2.93
C VAL A 181 -3.86 11.36 3.39
N ASP A 182 -4.93 10.83 2.79
CA ASP A 182 -5.35 9.45 2.99
C ASP A 182 -4.49 8.51 2.15
N VAL A 183 -3.58 7.78 2.81
CA VAL A 183 -2.68 6.81 2.17
C VAL A 183 -3.25 5.39 2.14
N SER A 184 -4.48 5.19 2.64
CA SER A 184 -5.18 3.90 2.63
C SER A 184 -5.17 3.19 1.26
N PRO A 185 -5.41 3.88 0.13
CA PRO A 185 -5.41 3.25 -1.20
C PRO A 185 -4.08 2.60 -1.56
N LEU A 186 -2.96 3.18 -1.10
CA LEU A 186 -1.61 2.71 -1.42
C LEU A 186 -1.28 1.40 -0.72
N LEU A 187 -1.96 1.09 0.39
CA LEU A 187 -1.84 -0.19 1.08
C LEU A 187 -2.47 -1.34 0.28
N LEU A 188 -3.33 -1.04 -0.71
CA LEU A 188 -4.06 -2.03 -1.50
C LEU A 188 -3.36 -2.40 -2.81
N ILE A 189 -2.36 -1.62 -3.26
CA ILE A 189 -1.71 -1.78 -4.58
C ILE A 189 -0.42 -2.61 -4.58
N GLY A 190 -0.15 -3.40 -3.53
CA GLY A 190 0.79 -4.52 -3.60
C GLY A 190 1.69 -4.73 -2.38
N ASP A 191 2.21 -5.96 -2.26
CA ASP A 191 3.15 -6.38 -1.21
C ASP A 191 4.51 -5.64 -1.26
N GLN A 192 4.81 -4.92 -2.35
CA GLN A 192 6.08 -4.22 -2.59
C GLN A 192 6.04 -2.71 -2.32
N LEU A 193 4.91 -2.15 -1.90
CA LEU A 193 4.92 -0.82 -1.28
C LEU A 193 5.47 -0.98 0.15
N ASP A 194 6.77 -1.25 0.21
CA ASP A 194 7.51 -1.28 1.47
C ASP A 194 7.85 0.18 1.78
N LEU A 195 6.93 0.86 2.47
CA LEU A 195 7.08 2.25 2.95
C LEU A 195 8.37 2.47 3.76
N GLU A 196 9.07 1.38 4.14
CA GLU A 196 10.28 1.41 4.96
C GLU A 196 11.54 0.80 4.32
N LYS A 197 11.49 0.08 3.19
CA LYS A 197 12.56 -0.90 2.90
C LYS A 197 13.22 -0.88 1.52
N ASP A 198 12.82 -0.02 0.60
CA ASP A 198 13.57 0.14 -0.65
C ASP A 198 13.83 1.60 -0.94
N GLY A 199 15.11 1.99 -0.98
CA GLY A 199 15.57 3.34 -1.35
C GLY A 199 15.17 3.78 -2.77
N THR A 200 14.33 3.00 -3.48
CA THR A 200 13.75 3.32 -4.79
C THR A 200 12.28 3.75 -4.70
N THR A 201 11.56 3.40 -3.63
CA THR A 201 10.14 3.71 -3.42
C THR A 201 10.02 4.70 -2.26
N SER A 202 10.29 5.98 -2.54
CA SER A 202 10.17 7.03 -1.54
C SER A 202 8.78 7.66 -1.64
N ILE A 203 7.91 7.47 -0.64
CA ILE A 203 6.84 8.45 -0.38
C ILE A 203 7.47 9.54 0.49
N VAL A 204 8.12 10.50 -0.16
CA VAL A 204 8.69 11.65 0.57
C VAL A 204 7.54 12.61 0.86
N VAL A 205 6.97 12.49 2.05
CA VAL A 205 6.11 13.51 2.65
C VAL A 205 6.99 14.38 3.54
N HIS A 206 6.78 15.70 3.51
CA HIS A 206 7.57 16.67 4.27
C HIS A 206 7.67 16.30 5.77
N PRO A 207 8.80 16.54 6.48
CA PRO A 207 8.95 16.24 7.91
C PRO A 207 7.95 16.92 8.85
N ASP A 208 7.22 17.95 8.39
CA ASP A 208 6.11 18.55 9.14
C ASP A 208 4.75 17.89 8.88
N ALA A 209 4.66 17.06 7.84
CA ALA A 209 3.47 16.27 7.50
C ALA A 209 3.62 14.79 7.88
N SER A 210 4.78 14.36 8.40
CA SER A 210 4.98 13.01 8.95
C SER A 210 4.18 12.74 10.22
N GLU A 211 3.82 13.77 11.00
CA GLU A 211 2.84 13.64 12.10
C GLU A 211 1.39 13.39 11.59
N PHE A 212 1.13 13.62 10.29
CA PHE A 212 -0.21 13.60 9.69
C PHE A 212 -0.39 12.53 8.60
N ILE A 213 0.62 11.67 8.38
CA ILE A 213 0.44 10.42 7.65
C ILE A 213 -0.29 9.47 8.63
N THR A 214 -1.59 9.28 8.49
CA THR A 214 -2.39 8.36 9.33
C THR A 214 -2.09 6.87 9.07
N ALA A 215 -0.88 6.54 8.63
CA ALA A 215 -0.31 5.22 8.60
C ALA A 215 1.08 5.28 9.28
N ASP A 216 1.15 5.82 10.49
CA ASP A 216 2.40 5.83 11.25
C ASP A 216 2.68 4.45 11.85
N ASN A 217 3.63 3.75 11.23
CA ASN A 217 4.39 2.66 11.82
C ASN A 217 5.27 3.23 12.93
N SER A 218 4.80 3.18 14.19
CA SER A 218 5.57 2.60 15.31
C SER A 218 5.24 3.13 16.71
N ARG A 219 4.42 4.16 16.93
CA ARG A 219 4.02 4.55 18.31
C ARG A 219 2.84 5.52 18.45
N ALA A 220 2.32 6.13 17.38
CA ALA A 220 1.13 6.96 17.46
C ALA A 220 -0.14 6.14 17.21
N ARG A 221 -1.19 6.38 18.02
CA ARG A 221 -2.53 5.81 17.84
C ARG A 221 -3.02 6.11 16.42
N THR A 222 -3.13 5.09 15.56
CA THR A 222 -3.73 5.21 14.22
C THR A 222 -5.25 5.40 14.35
N THR A 223 -5.68 6.62 14.62
CA THR A 223 -7.03 7.05 14.22
C THR A 223 -6.97 7.28 12.72
N PHE A 224 -7.43 6.33 11.90
CA PHE A 224 -7.72 6.72 10.51
C PHE A 224 -8.92 7.69 10.60
N GLU A 225 -8.67 8.97 10.37
CA GLU A 225 -9.67 10.03 10.54
C GLU A 225 -10.54 10.23 9.30
N PHE A 226 -10.26 9.54 8.19
CA PHE A 226 -11.03 9.68 6.96
C PHE A 226 -12.22 8.70 6.95
N PRO A 227 -13.47 9.19 6.93
CA PRO A 227 -14.62 8.35 6.68
C PRO A 227 -14.58 7.84 5.23
N ILE A 228 -14.73 6.53 5.05
CA ILE A 228 -14.95 5.93 3.73
C ILE A 228 -16.34 6.39 3.27
N SER A 229 -16.40 7.30 2.29
CA SER A 229 -17.66 7.72 1.67
C SER A 229 -18.22 6.60 0.79
N ASP A 230 -19.51 6.66 0.42
CA ASP A 230 -20.15 5.62 -0.39
C ASP A 230 -19.47 5.41 -1.75
N GLY A 231 -19.04 6.50 -2.41
CA GLY A 231 -18.30 6.41 -3.68
C GLY A 231 -16.90 5.80 -3.51
N ILE A 232 -16.26 5.99 -2.36
CA ILE A 232 -14.98 5.34 -2.03
C ILE A 232 -15.20 3.86 -1.70
N TRP A 233 -16.30 3.53 -1.01
CA TRP A 233 -16.66 2.18 -0.63
C TRP A 233 -16.82 1.28 -1.86
N GLU A 234 -17.48 1.74 -2.92
CA GLU A 234 -17.64 0.98 -4.15
C GLU A 234 -16.28 0.60 -4.77
N LYS A 235 -15.35 1.56 -4.85
CA LYS A 235 -13.98 1.32 -5.35
C LYS A 235 -13.21 0.33 -4.46
N LEU A 236 -13.25 0.53 -3.14
CA LEU A 236 -12.64 -0.39 -2.17
C LEU A 236 -13.18 -1.80 -2.35
N ARG A 237 -14.51 -1.93 -2.41
CA ARG A 237 -15.20 -3.20 -2.52
C ARG A 237 -14.81 -3.94 -3.80
N ASN A 238 -14.82 -3.27 -4.95
CA ASN A 238 -14.43 -3.87 -6.22
C ASN A 238 -12.98 -4.35 -6.18
N THR A 239 -12.09 -3.53 -5.62
CA THR A 239 -10.67 -3.91 -5.40
C THR A 239 -10.53 -5.14 -4.52
N VAL A 240 -11.25 -5.19 -3.40
CA VAL A 240 -11.24 -6.34 -2.48
C VAL A 240 -11.71 -7.59 -3.21
N LEU A 241 -12.81 -7.51 -3.96
CA LEU A 241 -13.33 -8.63 -4.75
C LEU A 241 -12.30 -9.14 -5.77
N THR A 242 -11.66 -8.24 -6.53
CA THR A 242 -10.61 -8.62 -7.49
C THR A 242 -9.41 -9.29 -6.80
N ILE A 243 -8.99 -8.80 -5.64
CA ILE A 243 -7.89 -9.40 -4.87
C ILE A 243 -8.29 -10.78 -4.34
N ILE A 244 -9.51 -10.94 -3.86
CA ILE A 244 -10.06 -12.22 -3.40
C ILE A 244 -10.14 -13.23 -4.56
N GLU A 245 -10.60 -12.82 -5.74
CA GLU A 245 -10.63 -13.68 -6.92
C GLU A 245 -9.23 -14.16 -7.32
N LYS A 246 -8.25 -13.25 -7.33
CA LYS A 246 -6.84 -13.57 -7.65
C LYS A 246 -6.16 -14.43 -6.59
N ASN A 247 -6.54 -14.30 -5.32
CA ASN A 247 -5.89 -14.92 -4.16
C ASN A 247 -6.82 -15.88 -3.39
N SER A 248 -7.79 -16.49 -4.06
CA SER A 248 -8.88 -17.26 -3.42
C SER A 248 -8.43 -18.42 -2.51
N LYS A 249 -7.16 -18.83 -2.59
CA LYS A 249 -6.57 -19.94 -1.82
C LYS A 249 -5.41 -19.54 -0.90
N THR A 250 -5.00 -18.27 -0.87
CA THR A 250 -3.91 -17.80 -0.01
C THR A 250 -4.46 -16.85 1.06
N PRO A 251 -3.95 -16.91 2.30
CA PRO A 251 -4.47 -16.08 3.39
C PRO A 251 -4.32 -14.57 3.11
N ALA A 252 -3.38 -14.15 2.25
CA ALA A 252 -3.13 -12.73 1.95
C ALA A 252 -3.08 -11.88 3.24
N VAL A 253 -2.36 -12.38 4.26
CA VAL A 253 -2.39 -11.91 5.66
C VAL A 253 -2.18 -10.39 5.77
N ARG A 254 -1.27 -9.84 4.96
CA ARG A 254 -1.01 -8.40 4.93
C ARG A 254 -2.25 -7.62 4.48
N PHE A 255 -2.84 -8.03 3.37
CA PHE A 255 -4.03 -7.41 2.79
C PHE A 255 -5.24 -7.52 3.71
N GLN A 256 -5.48 -8.70 4.31
CA GLN A 256 -6.52 -8.91 5.34
C GLN A 256 -6.45 -7.85 6.44
N ARG A 257 -5.25 -7.63 6.98
CA ARG A 257 -5.05 -6.74 8.13
C ARG A 257 -5.23 -5.27 7.76
N ILE A 258 -4.74 -4.89 6.59
CA ILE A 258 -4.98 -3.56 6.02
C ILE A 258 -6.49 -3.34 5.89
N LEU A 259 -7.19 -4.28 5.25
CA LEU A 259 -8.63 -4.19 5.05
C LEU A 259 -9.40 -4.05 6.37
N PHE A 260 -9.11 -4.88 7.38
CA PHE A 260 -9.79 -4.76 8.67
C PHE A 260 -9.52 -3.45 9.39
N ARG A 261 -8.31 -2.90 9.29
CA ARG A 261 -8.02 -1.57 9.84
C ARG A 261 -8.80 -0.46 9.12
N LEU A 262 -8.87 -0.53 7.79
CA LEU A 262 -9.68 0.39 6.98
C LEU A 262 -11.15 0.34 7.41
N LEU A 263 -11.66 -0.86 7.67
CA LEU A 263 -13.02 -1.11 8.12
C LEU A 263 -13.24 -0.85 9.62
N ARG A 264 -12.19 -0.53 10.42
CA ARG A 264 -12.27 -0.44 11.91
C ARG A 264 -12.76 -1.73 12.56
N MET A 265 -12.13 -2.84 12.20
CA MET A 265 -12.39 -4.19 12.70
C MET A 265 -11.07 -4.91 13.00
N ASP A 266 -10.03 -4.14 13.34
CA ASP A 266 -8.65 -4.61 13.50
C ASP A 266 -8.48 -5.62 14.65
N GLU A 267 -9.37 -5.59 15.64
CA GLU A 267 -9.45 -6.58 16.72
C GLU A 267 -9.77 -8.01 16.23
N LEU A 268 -10.36 -8.13 15.03
CA LEU A 268 -10.66 -9.41 14.39
C LEU A 268 -9.58 -9.84 13.38
N GLY A 269 -8.52 -9.05 13.22
CA GLY A 269 -7.47 -9.25 12.21
C GLY A 269 -6.51 -10.42 12.46
N PHE A 270 -6.86 -11.37 13.33
CA PHE A 270 -6.09 -12.59 13.63
C PHE A 270 -6.64 -13.85 12.91
N TYR A 271 -7.66 -13.68 12.08
CA TYR A 271 -8.11 -14.72 11.18
C TYR A 271 -7.03 -15.06 10.16
N ASP A 272 -6.73 -16.35 9.99
CA ASP A 272 -5.67 -16.84 9.10
C ASP A 272 -6.18 -17.70 7.94
N GLY A 273 -7.50 -17.86 7.82
CA GLY A 273 -8.14 -18.55 6.69
C GLY A 273 -8.27 -17.69 5.43
N PRO A 274 -8.81 -18.24 4.33
CA PRO A 274 -8.94 -17.52 3.06
C PRO A 274 -9.99 -16.40 3.16
N LEU A 275 -9.69 -15.25 2.54
CA LEU A 275 -10.62 -14.11 2.48
C LEU A 275 -11.90 -14.39 1.71
N GLY A 276 -11.89 -15.36 0.79
CA GLY A 276 -13.10 -15.76 0.06
C GLY A 276 -14.25 -16.16 0.99
N ASP A 277 -13.94 -16.86 2.09
CA ASP A 277 -14.94 -17.33 3.05
C ASP A 277 -15.65 -16.20 3.79
N LEU A 278 -14.92 -15.09 3.98
CA LEU A 278 -15.44 -13.86 4.59
C LEU A 278 -16.40 -13.13 3.66
N TRP A 279 -16.07 -13.08 2.36
CA TRP A 279 -16.82 -12.30 1.37
C TRP A 279 -17.90 -13.10 0.63
N THR A 280 -18.04 -14.38 0.98
CA THR A 280 -19.04 -15.28 0.40
C THR A 280 -20.46 -14.76 0.69
N ASN A 281 -21.28 -14.66 -0.35
CA ASN A 281 -22.70 -14.26 -0.29
C ASN A 281 -22.99 -12.84 0.21
N ILE A 282 -22.02 -11.90 0.19
CA ILE A 282 -22.31 -10.48 0.49
C ILE A 282 -22.91 -9.80 -0.75
N PRO A 283 -24.17 -9.30 -0.71
CA PRO A 283 -24.81 -8.62 -1.84
C PRO A 283 -24.06 -7.37 -2.29
N LYS A 284 -23.86 -7.20 -3.61
CA LYS A 284 -22.98 -6.18 -4.23
C LYS A 284 -23.42 -4.73 -3.97
N ASP A 285 -24.71 -4.53 -3.74
CA ASP A 285 -25.41 -3.26 -3.57
C ASP A 285 -25.41 -2.73 -2.13
N LEU A 286 -24.88 -3.49 -1.17
CA LEU A 286 -24.82 -3.03 0.22
C LEU A 286 -23.84 -1.88 0.43
N GLY A 287 -24.28 -0.90 1.21
CA GLY A 287 -23.46 0.17 1.76
C GLY A 287 -22.39 -0.35 2.74
N LEU A 288 -21.51 0.57 3.15
CA LEU A 288 -20.39 0.25 4.04
C LEU A 288 -20.87 -0.25 5.41
N ALA A 289 -21.90 0.37 5.98
CA ALA A 289 -22.37 0.06 7.33
C ALA A 289 -22.97 -1.34 7.42
N GLU A 290 -23.86 -1.69 6.47
CA GLU A 290 -24.47 -3.01 6.38
C GLU A 290 -23.42 -4.09 6.08
N THR A 291 -22.52 -3.81 5.12
CA THR A 291 -21.45 -4.75 4.79
C THR A 291 -20.54 -5.01 5.99
N LYS A 292 -20.18 -3.96 6.75
CA LYS A 292 -19.39 -4.11 7.97
C LYS A 292 -20.07 -5.01 9.00
N GLN A 293 -21.38 -4.86 9.22
CA GLN A 293 -22.09 -5.73 10.17
C GLN A 293 -22.03 -7.20 9.75
N ILE A 294 -22.29 -7.49 8.46
CA ILE A 294 -22.23 -8.85 7.91
C ILE A 294 -20.82 -9.43 8.02
N LEU A 295 -19.80 -8.65 7.62
CA LEU A 295 -18.40 -9.05 7.73
C LEU A 295 -18.01 -9.34 9.18
N TYR A 296 -18.50 -8.53 10.13
CA TYR A 296 -18.22 -8.71 11.55
C TYR A 296 -18.77 -10.02 12.09
N ASP A 297 -20.05 -10.30 11.81
CA ASP A 297 -20.72 -11.50 12.30
C ASP A 297 -20.12 -12.75 11.65
N ARG A 298 -19.84 -12.68 10.34
CA ARG A 298 -19.15 -13.74 9.61
C ARG A 298 -17.76 -14.01 10.14
N MET A 299 -17.00 -12.96 10.45
CA MET A 299 -15.65 -13.10 10.98
C MET A 299 -15.64 -13.77 12.35
N ILE A 300 -16.59 -13.42 13.22
CA ILE A 300 -16.78 -14.11 14.49
C ILE A 300 -16.99 -15.61 14.29
N GLU A 301 -17.84 -16.03 13.35
CA GLU A 301 -18.07 -17.46 13.05
C GLU A 301 -16.80 -18.16 12.56
N LEU A 302 -16.06 -17.50 11.67
CA LEU A 302 -14.82 -18.05 11.10
C LEU A 302 -13.73 -18.19 12.16
N LEU A 303 -13.57 -17.18 13.01
CA LEU A 303 -12.65 -17.22 14.14
C LEU A 303 -13.03 -18.29 15.16
N GLU A 304 -14.31 -18.47 15.44
CA GLU A 304 -14.78 -19.55 16.31
C GLU A 304 -14.39 -20.93 15.76
N ARG A 305 -14.59 -21.15 14.45
CA ARG A 305 -14.14 -22.38 13.77
C ARG A 305 -12.62 -22.54 13.75
N GLN A 306 -11.87 -21.45 13.57
CA GLN A 306 -10.41 -21.47 13.64
C GLN A 306 -9.95 -21.95 15.01
N LEU A 307 -10.53 -21.42 16.09
CA LEU A 307 -10.19 -21.82 17.46
C LEU A 307 -10.55 -23.29 17.75
N GLU A 308 -11.69 -23.77 17.24
CA GLU A 308 -12.13 -25.16 17.36
C GLU A 308 -11.21 -26.14 16.62
N ASN A 309 -10.70 -25.73 15.46
CA ASN A 309 -9.79 -26.53 14.62
C ASN A 309 -8.31 -26.32 14.98
N GLU A 310 -8.01 -25.86 16.20
CA GLU A 310 -6.65 -25.64 16.68
C GLU A 310 -5.83 -24.64 15.85
N GLY A 311 -6.48 -23.67 15.21
CA GLY A 311 -5.83 -22.56 14.54
C GLY A 311 -5.07 -21.64 15.51
N PRO A 312 -4.26 -20.71 14.97
CA PRO A 312 -3.43 -19.82 15.76
C PRO A 312 -4.26 -18.71 16.42
N THR A 313 -3.74 -18.21 17.53
CA THR A 313 -4.27 -17.04 18.25
C THR A 313 -3.32 -15.84 18.23
N LEU A 314 -2.22 -15.97 17.48
CA LEU A 314 -1.26 -14.91 17.22
C LEU A 314 -1.97 -13.70 16.59
N PHE A 315 -1.59 -12.49 16.99
CA PHE A 315 -2.20 -11.20 16.58
C PHE A 315 -3.54 -10.83 17.22
N ALA A 316 -4.16 -11.72 18.00
CA ALA A 316 -5.37 -11.33 18.71
C ALA A 316 -5.08 -10.33 19.84
N ASP A 317 -5.89 -9.28 19.93
CA ASP A 317 -5.87 -8.28 21.00
C ASP A 317 -7.11 -8.50 21.88
N ILE A 318 -6.92 -9.14 23.04
CA ILE A 318 -8.01 -9.51 23.95
C ILE A 318 -8.63 -8.26 24.56
N ASP A 319 -7.82 -7.26 24.91
CA ASP A 319 -8.30 -6.02 25.52
C ASP A 319 -9.26 -5.28 24.58
N ARG A 320 -8.94 -5.22 23.28
CA ARG A 320 -9.84 -4.64 22.27
C ARG A 320 -11.04 -5.53 22.00
N LEU A 321 -10.84 -6.83 21.84
CA LEU A 321 -11.92 -7.78 21.59
C LEU A 321 -12.96 -7.81 22.72
N ALA A 322 -12.52 -7.57 23.96
CA ALA A 322 -13.39 -7.49 25.14
C ALA A 322 -14.40 -6.35 25.05
N LEU A 323 -14.11 -5.30 24.27
CA LEU A 323 -14.98 -4.15 24.07
C LEU A 323 -15.99 -4.35 22.93
N THR A 324 -16.02 -5.53 22.30
CA THR A 324 -16.85 -5.81 21.14
C THR A 324 -17.70 -7.07 21.29
N ARG A 325 -18.53 -7.36 20.28
CA ARG A 325 -19.29 -8.63 20.18
C ARG A 325 -18.39 -9.86 20.05
N GLY A 326 -17.11 -9.66 19.71
CA GLY A 326 -16.10 -10.73 19.66
C GLY A 326 -15.65 -11.21 21.03
N SER A 327 -15.99 -10.52 22.12
CA SER A 327 -15.65 -10.91 23.50
C SER A 327 -16.03 -12.34 23.86
N LYS A 328 -17.07 -12.92 23.23
CA LYS A 328 -17.47 -14.32 23.40
C LYS A 328 -16.40 -15.34 22.98
N LEU A 329 -15.44 -14.95 22.13
CA LEU A 329 -14.35 -15.81 21.69
C LEU A 329 -13.23 -15.90 22.74
N ILE A 330 -13.13 -14.93 23.65
CA ILE A 330 -12.02 -14.79 24.61
C ILE A 330 -11.79 -16.08 25.44
N PRO A 331 -12.81 -16.76 26.00
CA PRO A 331 -12.57 -17.98 26.76
C PRO A 331 -11.91 -19.09 25.93
N LYS A 332 -12.43 -19.35 24.71
CA LYS A 332 -11.85 -20.33 23.77
C LYS A 332 -10.43 -19.92 23.35
N MET A 333 -10.19 -18.63 23.14
CA MET A 333 -8.87 -18.09 22.77
C MET A 333 -7.84 -18.27 23.88
N LEU A 334 -8.19 -17.96 25.13
CA LEU A 334 -7.28 -18.12 26.26
C LEU A 334 -6.92 -19.59 26.50
N GLU A 335 -7.89 -20.49 26.38
CA GLU A 335 -7.65 -21.93 26.43
C GLU A 335 -6.71 -22.38 25.30
N ARG A 336 -6.95 -21.89 24.07
CA ARG A 336 -6.09 -22.21 22.92
C ARG A 336 -4.67 -21.69 23.11
N ARG A 337 -4.48 -20.44 23.55
CA ARG A 337 -3.16 -19.86 23.86
C ARG A 337 -2.37 -20.68 24.88
N TYR A 338 -3.06 -21.25 25.88
CA TYR A 338 -2.42 -22.14 26.85
C TYR A 338 -1.98 -23.45 26.18
N ARG A 339 -2.87 -24.08 25.39
CA ARG A 339 -2.56 -25.32 24.65
C ARG A 339 -1.43 -25.13 23.63
N GLU A 340 -1.39 -23.98 22.95
CA GLU A 340 -0.31 -23.59 22.05
C GLU A 340 1.05 -23.67 22.74
N MET A 341 1.13 -23.23 24.00
CA MET A 341 2.38 -23.20 24.79
C MET A 341 2.75 -24.55 25.41
N ASP A 342 1.76 -25.34 25.87
CA ASP A 342 1.99 -26.64 26.52
C ASP A 342 2.62 -27.68 25.56
N GLY A 343 2.34 -27.55 24.26
CA GLY A 343 2.88 -28.42 23.20
C GLY A 343 4.25 -28.03 22.64
N ILE A 344 4.86 -26.91 23.07
CA ILE A 344 6.08 -26.39 22.42
C ILE A 344 7.32 -27.18 22.83
N ALA A 345 8.06 -27.63 21.81
CA ALA A 345 9.42 -28.11 21.94
C ALA A 345 10.38 -27.20 21.15
N ILE A 346 11.38 -26.64 21.84
CA ILE A 346 12.48 -25.90 21.21
C ILE A 346 13.51 -26.91 20.70
N HIS A 347 13.86 -26.80 19.43
CA HIS A 347 14.74 -27.75 18.77
C HIS A 347 16.19 -27.26 18.90
N ILE A 348 17.07 -28.10 19.44
CA ILE A 348 18.49 -27.79 19.58
C ILE A 348 19.23 -28.32 18.35
N GLN A 349 19.90 -27.42 17.62
CA GLN A 349 20.71 -27.73 16.45
C GLN A 349 22.16 -27.30 16.71
N ALA A 350 23.05 -28.28 16.93
CA ALA A 350 24.46 -28.08 17.24
C ALA A 350 24.69 -27.09 18.41
N HIS A 351 25.01 -25.82 18.10
CA HIS A 351 25.28 -24.74 19.06
C HIS A 351 24.18 -23.67 19.13
N THR A 352 23.03 -23.90 18.51
CA THR A 352 21.92 -22.95 18.45
C THR A 352 20.60 -23.60 18.80
N ALA A 353 19.63 -22.80 19.21
CA ALA A 353 18.27 -23.23 19.51
C ALA A 353 17.30 -22.55 18.56
N ASP A 354 16.40 -23.35 17.98
CA ASP A 354 15.38 -22.88 17.07
C ASP A 354 14.09 -22.55 17.83
N VAL A 355 13.77 -21.26 17.86
CA VAL A 355 12.62 -20.66 18.54
C VAL A 355 11.49 -20.29 17.58
N SER A 356 11.50 -20.80 16.34
CA SER A 356 10.41 -20.59 15.38
C SER A 356 9.01 -20.87 15.94
N PRO A 357 8.77 -21.93 16.72
CA PRO A 357 7.44 -22.18 17.28
C PRO A 357 6.97 -21.05 18.21
N LEU A 358 7.88 -20.44 18.97
CA LEU A 358 7.54 -19.37 19.92
C LEU A 358 7.07 -18.11 19.19
N TRP A 359 7.66 -17.79 18.03
CA TRP A 359 7.23 -16.66 17.20
C TRP A 359 5.77 -16.75 16.75
N LEU A 360 5.21 -17.96 16.72
CA LEU A 360 3.86 -18.24 16.24
C LEU A 360 2.82 -18.36 17.37
N THR A 361 3.23 -18.10 18.61
CA THR A 361 2.34 -18.12 19.78
C THR A 361 2.26 -16.73 20.39
N SER A 362 1.10 -16.37 20.93
CA SER A 362 0.91 -15.05 21.55
C SER A 362 1.93 -14.77 22.67
N TYR A 363 2.14 -15.73 23.58
CA TYR A 363 3.08 -15.60 24.69
C TYR A 363 4.54 -15.64 24.26
N GLY A 364 4.90 -16.59 23.38
CA GLY A 364 6.25 -16.71 22.87
C GLY A 364 6.69 -15.44 22.13
N TYR A 365 5.82 -14.90 21.28
CA TYR A 365 6.04 -13.65 20.57
C TYR A 365 6.32 -12.48 21.54
N ALA A 366 5.48 -12.31 22.55
CA ALA A 366 5.63 -11.24 23.55
C ALA A 366 6.98 -11.32 24.28
N VAL A 367 7.38 -12.52 24.71
CA VAL A 367 8.68 -12.72 25.38
C VAL A 367 9.85 -12.46 24.43
N LEU A 368 9.81 -13.00 23.21
CA LEU A 368 10.88 -12.81 22.21
C LEU A 368 11.10 -11.33 21.88
N ARG A 369 10.02 -10.58 21.65
CA ARG A 369 10.07 -9.14 21.40
C ARG A 369 10.58 -8.36 22.61
N SER A 370 10.14 -8.69 23.83
CA SER A 370 10.64 -8.04 25.06
C SER A 370 12.15 -8.21 25.26
N LEU A 371 12.73 -9.27 24.70
CA LEU A 371 14.16 -9.58 24.76
C LEU A 371 14.95 -9.06 23.54
N GLY A 372 14.27 -8.43 22.57
CA GLY A 372 14.89 -7.92 21.36
C GLY A 372 15.34 -9.00 20.37
N VAL A 373 14.73 -10.19 20.42
CA VAL A 373 15.03 -11.26 19.46
C VAL A 373 14.42 -10.91 18.11
N SER A 374 15.17 -11.13 17.02
CA SER A 374 14.74 -10.83 15.65
C SER A 374 14.98 -11.99 14.67
N SER A 375 15.38 -13.16 15.16
CA SER A 375 15.71 -14.34 14.37
C SER A 375 14.98 -15.58 14.88
N THR A 376 14.90 -16.60 14.04
CA THR A 376 14.36 -17.94 14.39
C THR A 376 15.35 -18.79 15.17
N THR A 377 16.64 -18.46 15.11
CA THR A 377 17.72 -19.16 15.82
C THR A 377 18.36 -18.25 16.84
N VAL A 378 18.63 -18.79 18.03
CA VAL A 378 19.23 -18.05 19.16
C VAL A 378 20.38 -18.82 19.80
N THR A 379 21.27 -18.11 20.49
CA THR A 379 22.35 -18.70 21.28
C THR A 379 21.81 -19.39 22.55
N PRO A 380 22.58 -20.31 23.16
CA PRO A 380 22.18 -20.94 24.43
C PRO A 380 21.92 -19.93 25.56
N ASP A 381 22.69 -18.85 25.64
CA ASP A 381 22.49 -17.79 26.64
C ASP A 381 21.18 -17.03 26.43
N MET A 382 20.85 -16.71 25.16
CA MET A 382 19.58 -16.09 24.83
C MET A 382 18.41 -17.05 25.10
N LEU A 383 18.57 -18.34 24.80
CA LEU A 383 17.58 -19.36 25.15
C LEU A 383 17.31 -19.41 26.66
N ALA A 384 18.34 -19.29 27.51
CA ALA A 384 18.18 -19.25 28.95
C ALA A 384 17.36 -18.01 29.40
N ARG A 385 17.60 -16.85 28.78
CA ARG A 385 16.81 -15.63 29.03
C ARG A 385 15.35 -15.80 28.61
N ILE A 386 15.10 -16.40 27.45
CA ILE A 386 13.76 -16.71 26.94
C ILE A 386 13.03 -17.64 27.91
N ARG A 387 13.67 -18.73 28.35
CA ARG A 387 13.09 -19.67 29.33
C ARG A 387 12.70 -18.96 30.62
N LYS A 388 13.59 -18.12 31.17
CA LYS A 388 13.29 -17.33 32.37
C LYS A 388 12.10 -16.38 32.16
N GLY A 389 11.95 -15.79 30.97
CA GLY A 389 10.79 -14.97 30.62
C GLY A 389 9.49 -15.78 30.56
N LEU A 390 9.53 -16.96 29.96
CA LEU A 390 8.38 -17.87 29.87
C LEU A 390 7.98 -18.46 31.22
N GLU A 391 8.95 -18.80 32.08
CA GLU A 391 8.71 -19.28 33.44
C GLU A 391 8.00 -18.22 34.30
N LYS A 392 8.39 -16.95 34.16
CA LYS A 392 7.67 -15.84 34.80
C LYS A 392 6.22 -15.73 34.33
N ALA A 393 5.94 -16.10 33.08
CA ALA A 393 4.59 -16.16 32.52
C ALA A 393 3.85 -17.48 32.88
N GLY A 394 4.47 -18.40 33.62
CA GLY A 394 3.88 -19.66 34.05
C GLY A 394 4.07 -20.83 33.09
N PHE A 395 4.91 -20.69 32.06
CA PHE A 395 5.13 -21.72 31.03
C PHE A 395 6.51 -22.38 31.16
N ARG A 396 6.55 -23.71 30.98
CA ARG A 396 7.80 -24.47 30.89
C ARG A 396 7.92 -25.07 29.50
N VAL A 397 8.95 -24.65 28.77
CA VAL A 397 9.19 -25.13 27.40
C VAL A 397 10.21 -26.25 27.38
N ARG A 398 9.86 -27.35 26.69
CA ARG A 398 10.73 -28.51 26.54
C ARG A 398 11.78 -28.25 25.46
N THR A 399 12.93 -28.92 25.56
CA THR A 399 13.89 -28.98 24.45
C THR A 399 14.00 -30.38 23.90
N THR A 400 14.20 -30.46 22.59
CA THR A 400 14.38 -31.73 21.88
C THR A 400 15.52 -31.62 20.87
N THR A 401 16.16 -32.74 20.59
CA THR A 401 17.14 -32.91 19.51
C THR A 401 16.55 -33.65 18.31
N SER A 402 15.30 -34.11 18.40
CA SER A 402 14.58 -34.74 17.29
C SER A 402 14.38 -33.75 16.14
N PRO A 403 14.23 -34.22 14.88
CA PRO A 403 13.90 -33.34 13.76
C PRO A 403 12.52 -32.71 13.94
N LYS A 404 12.37 -31.48 13.43
CA LYS A 404 11.12 -30.72 13.46
C LYS A 404 10.01 -31.41 12.67
N ILE A 405 8.78 -31.32 13.17
CA ILE A 405 7.58 -31.64 12.41
C ILE A 405 7.14 -30.37 11.67
N GLY A 406 7.28 -30.36 10.34
CA GLY A 406 6.95 -29.21 9.48
C GLY A 406 7.96 -28.05 9.59
N ALA A 407 7.72 -26.98 8.82
CA ALA A 407 8.64 -25.84 8.71
C ALA A 407 8.73 -25.00 10.00
N THR A 408 7.64 -24.95 10.77
CA THR A 408 7.46 -24.05 11.92
C THR A 408 7.54 -24.76 13.27
N GLY A 409 7.35 -26.08 13.32
CA GLY A 409 7.29 -26.87 14.56
C GLY A 409 6.00 -26.70 15.35
N LEU A 410 4.99 -26.02 14.80
CA LEU A 410 3.63 -25.91 15.38
C LEU A 410 2.62 -26.45 14.35
N PRO A 411 1.77 -27.43 14.71
CA PRO A 411 0.74 -27.95 13.80
C PRO A 411 -0.16 -26.84 13.24
N GLY A 412 -0.54 -26.94 11.96
CA GLY A 412 -1.48 -25.99 11.33
C GLY A 412 -0.89 -24.62 10.95
N THR A 413 0.43 -24.38 11.13
CA THR A 413 1.05 -23.09 10.78
C THR A 413 1.95 -23.18 9.55
N SER A 414 2.05 -22.07 8.81
CA SER A 414 2.83 -21.99 7.56
C SER A 414 4.12 -21.19 7.72
N ALA A 415 5.10 -21.47 6.86
CA ALA A 415 6.34 -20.69 6.77
C ALA A 415 6.08 -19.23 6.34
N GLU A 416 4.99 -18.99 5.62
CA GLU A 416 4.56 -17.65 5.17
C GLU A 416 4.18 -16.76 6.35
N ILE A 417 3.38 -17.26 7.31
CA ILE A 417 3.02 -16.54 8.54
C ILE A 417 4.28 -16.24 9.36
N LEU A 418 5.18 -17.21 9.51
CA LEU A 418 6.44 -17.00 10.23
C LEU A 418 7.29 -15.90 9.57
N ASN A 419 7.41 -15.93 8.24
CA ASN A 419 8.14 -14.91 7.50
C ASN A 419 7.50 -13.52 7.66
N TYR A 420 6.17 -13.46 7.65
CA TYR A 420 5.43 -12.23 7.92
C TYR A 420 5.70 -11.69 9.34
N VAL A 421 5.61 -12.53 10.37
CA VAL A 421 5.84 -12.17 11.79
C VAL A 421 7.25 -11.60 12.03
N LEU A 422 8.26 -12.17 11.38
CA LEU A 422 9.66 -11.76 11.52
C LEU A 422 9.96 -10.45 10.79
N ASN A 423 9.35 -10.24 9.62
CA ASN A 423 9.56 -9.04 8.81
C ASN A 423 8.64 -7.88 9.18
N CYS A 424 7.52 -8.16 9.86
CA CYS A 424 6.61 -7.13 10.32
C CYS A 424 7.25 -6.32 11.45
N ARG A 425 7.51 -5.05 11.18
CA ARG A 425 8.04 -4.05 12.13
C ARG A 425 6.97 -3.31 12.91
N GLU A 426 5.69 -3.57 12.61
CA GLU A 426 4.58 -3.02 13.38
C GLU A 426 4.82 -3.40 14.85
N ALA A 427 5.01 -2.38 15.69
CA ALA A 427 5.15 -2.53 17.11
C ALA A 427 3.77 -2.93 17.63
N TRP A 428 3.46 -4.22 17.55
CA TRP A 428 2.30 -4.76 18.22
C TRP A 428 2.47 -4.39 19.68
N THR A 429 1.44 -3.79 20.25
CA THR A 429 1.19 -3.92 21.67
C THR A 429 1.02 -5.41 21.92
N ALA A 430 2.14 -6.13 22.01
CA ALA A 430 2.19 -7.33 22.79
C ALA A 430 1.60 -6.89 24.12
N GLU A 431 0.37 -7.34 24.40
CA GLU A 431 -0.19 -7.29 25.74
C GLU A 431 0.98 -7.56 26.66
N SER A 432 1.31 -6.59 27.53
CA SER A 432 2.47 -6.76 28.40
C SER A 432 2.36 -8.15 29.04
N VAL A 433 3.47 -8.85 29.19
CA VAL A 433 3.50 -10.24 29.72
C VAL A 433 2.70 -10.36 31.04
N GLU A 434 2.50 -9.24 31.74
CA GLU A 434 1.66 -9.06 32.93
C GLU A 434 0.13 -9.16 32.69
N HIS A 435 -0.41 -8.77 31.53
CA HIS A 435 -1.84 -8.81 31.21
C HIS A 435 -2.34 -10.22 30.87
N VAL A 436 -1.45 -11.08 30.40
CA VAL A 436 -1.80 -12.40 29.86
C VAL A 436 -1.55 -13.53 30.88
N SER A 437 -1.19 -13.25 32.14
CA SER A 437 -0.91 -14.32 33.10
C SER A 437 -2.15 -15.21 33.37
N PRO A 438 -2.01 -16.55 33.48
CA PRO A 438 -3.10 -17.46 33.85
C PRO A 438 -3.79 -17.07 35.16
N THR A 439 -3.06 -16.38 36.05
CA THR A 439 -3.53 -15.82 37.31
C THR A 439 -4.49 -14.64 37.16
N ARG A 440 -4.37 -13.82 36.09
CA ARG A 440 -5.29 -12.69 35.82
C ARG A 440 -6.53 -13.09 35.03
N VAL A 441 -6.53 -14.22 34.33
CA VAL A 441 -7.74 -14.82 33.71
C VAL A 441 -8.81 -15.11 34.77
N LYS A 442 -8.42 -15.31 36.04
CA LYS A 442 -9.34 -15.40 37.20
C LYS A 442 -9.86 -14.05 37.71
N VAL A 443 -9.36 -12.93 37.20
CA VAL A 443 -9.61 -11.56 37.69
C VAL A 443 -10.33 -10.69 36.64
N ILE A 444 -10.55 -11.18 35.42
CA ILE A 444 -11.55 -10.56 34.53
C ILE A 444 -12.91 -10.79 35.20
N PRO A 445 -13.59 -9.76 35.73
CA PRO A 445 -14.91 -9.95 36.30
C PRO A 445 -15.80 -10.50 35.18
N ALA A 446 -16.73 -11.37 35.53
CA ALA A 446 -17.83 -11.71 34.65
C ALA A 446 -18.54 -10.43 34.19
N LEU A 447 -18.14 -9.86 33.05
CA LEU A 447 -18.89 -8.83 32.35
C LEU A 447 -20.03 -9.55 31.61
N ALA A 448 -20.96 -10.07 32.40
CA ALA A 448 -22.33 -10.28 31.96
C ALA A 448 -22.95 -8.90 31.68
N PRO A 449 -23.87 -8.80 30.70
CA PRO A 449 -24.20 -7.53 30.08
C PRO A 449 -24.95 -6.63 31.05
N ALA A 450 -24.45 -5.41 31.25
CA ALA A 450 -25.31 -4.29 31.61
C ALA A 450 -26.19 -3.91 30.40
N LEU A 451 -27.04 -4.84 29.96
CA LEU A 451 -28.28 -4.50 29.25
C LEU A 451 -29.31 -4.13 30.32
N GLY A 452 -29.08 -2.97 30.93
CA GLY A 452 -30.04 -2.31 31.79
C GLY A 452 -30.81 -1.29 30.97
N GLN A 453 -31.96 -1.71 30.47
CA GLN A 453 -33.16 -0.90 30.29
C GLN A 453 -33.00 0.50 29.67
N THR A 454 -33.38 0.60 28.41
CA THR A 454 -34.36 1.62 28.01
C THR A 454 -35.46 0.92 27.22
N SER A 455 -36.66 0.88 27.79
CA SER A 455 -37.93 0.62 27.08
C SER A 455 -38.86 1.79 27.40
N PRO A 456 -39.91 2.06 26.59
CA PRO A 456 -40.08 1.84 25.16
C PRO A 456 -39.62 3.04 24.31
#